data_AF-A0A7C4T3I2-F1
#
_entry.id   AF-A0A7C4T3I2-F1
#
_cell.length_a   1.000
_cell.length_b   1.000
_cell.length_c   1.000
_cell.angle_alpha   90.00
_cell.angle_beta   90.00
_cell.angle_gamma   90.00
#
_symmetry.space_group_name_H-M   'P 1'
#
loop_
_entity.id
_entity.type
_entity.pdbx_description
1 polymer ?
#
loop_
_entity_poly.entity_id
_entity_poly.type
_entity_poly.pdbx_seq_one_letter_code
_entity_poly.pdbx_strand_id
1 'polypeptide(L)'
;MFHSNKHSILALTFQIFIVHFLIERNVMALVCIAREEGIDADRIGANLAQKIGFEFFDKTKLEQIMLELGLKPEALKKYDEIKPGFWASLSQERDDYLHYLEYALYKTASLKDAVILGRGANVIFANCPGTITLKLVAPLTWRLQMIKNKFQGDEKKALQYIKQTDENRKGFTRYFFNIDWSDPASYSLTLNVAQVTEQSCFEIIKPLVKNITNQETAHNFTSYITSKYKAVQIVDTVIYKHGIPINFFEAEVEGDKAILHGVSSVEPTIEQAVELAKTIPGITTVENSIQLIQDYTIMP
;
A
#
# COMPACT_ATOMS: atom_id res chain seq x y z
N MET A 1 32.13 36.32 -33.46
CA MET A 1 31.94 34.91 -33.07
C MET A 1 31.79 34.66 -31.56
N PHE A 2 31.37 35.64 -30.73
CA PHE A 2 31.30 35.45 -29.26
C PHE A 2 29.93 35.70 -28.60
N HIS A 3 28.85 35.93 -29.36
CA HIS A 3 27.53 36.24 -28.80
C HIS A 3 26.56 35.04 -28.67
N SER A 4 26.94 33.85 -29.15
CA SER A 4 26.06 32.67 -29.16
C SER A 4 26.18 31.75 -27.93
N ASN A 5 27.16 31.97 -27.05
CA ASN A 5 27.46 31.03 -25.95
C ASN A 5 26.77 31.34 -24.62
N LYS A 6 26.26 32.57 -24.40
CA LYS A 6 25.58 32.91 -23.14
C LYS A 6 24.18 32.30 -23.04
N HIS A 7 23.44 32.23 -24.14
CA HIS A 7 22.09 31.66 -24.15
C HIS A 7 22.07 30.14 -23.98
N SER A 8 23.05 29.43 -24.54
CA SER A 8 23.19 27.98 -24.40
C SER A 8 23.62 27.57 -22.99
N ILE A 9 24.51 28.35 -22.35
CA ILE A 9 24.90 28.10 -20.94
C ILE A 9 23.73 28.40 -19.99
N LEU A 10 22.95 29.47 -20.23
CA LEU A 10 21.77 29.79 -19.42
C LEU A 10 20.67 28.74 -19.57
N ALA A 11 20.44 28.22 -20.79
CA ALA A 11 19.50 27.15 -21.04
C ALA A 11 19.94 25.83 -20.39
N LEU A 12 21.23 25.48 -20.46
CA LEU A 12 21.77 24.28 -19.84
C LEU A 12 21.75 24.36 -18.31
N THR A 13 22.06 25.52 -17.73
CA THR A 13 21.94 25.74 -16.27
C THR A 13 20.50 25.74 -15.83
N PHE A 14 19.55 26.27 -16.61
CA PHE A 14 18.12 26.18 -16.31
C PHE A 14 17.58 24.74 -16.46
N GLN A 15 18.07 23.98 -17.44
CA GLN A 15 17.73 22.56 -17.61
C GLN A 15 18.30 21.71 -16.47
N ILE A 16 19.54 21.96 -16.06
CA ILE A 16 20.16 21.30 -14.90
C ILE A 16 19.45 21.73 -13.62
N PHE A 17 19.08 23.00 -13.46
CA PHE A 17 18.32 23.48 -12.31
C PHE A 17 16.92 22.89 -12.29
N ILE A 18 16.24 22.70 -13.43
CA ILE A 18 14.96 21.99 -13.52
C ILE A 18 15.15 20.50 -13.22
N VAL A 19 16.20 19.85 -13.72
CA VAL A 19 16.48 18.44 -13.41
C VAL A 19 16.83 18.28 -11.93
N HIS A 20 17.62 19.18 -11.33
CA HIS A 20 17.91 19.21 -9.90
C HIS A 20 16.65 19.54 -9.09
N PHE A 21 15.82 20.49 -9.53
CA PHE A 21 14.55 20.87 -8.89
C PHE A 21 13.48 19.79 -9.00
N LEU A 22 13.46 19.03 -10.10
CA LEU A 22 12.61 17.85 -10.29
C LEU A 22 13.14 16.64 -9.52
N ILE A 23 14.45 16.55 -9.29
CA ILE A 23 15.08 15.61 -8.34
C ILE A 23 14.86 16.07 -6.88
N GLU A 24 14.59 17.36 -6.64
CA GLU A 24 14.32 18.00 -5.34
C GLU A 24 12.83 18.13 -4.99
N ARG A 25 11.94 17.29 -5.54
CA ARG A 25 10.68 16.96 -4.85
C ARG A 25 10.77 15.62 -4.15
N ASN A 26 11.73 15.50 -3.23
CA ASN A 26 11.69 14.50 -2.18
C ASN A 26 10.78 14.99 -1.05
N VAL A 27 9.49 15.02 -1.32
CA VAL A 27 8.48 14.93 -0.27
C VAL A 27 7.64 13.73 -0.66
N MET A 28 7.65 12.72 0.19
CA MET A 28 6.89 11.50 0.02
C MET A 28 6.16 11.25 1.33
N ALA A 29 4.86 11.47 1.30
CA ALA A 29 3.96 11.36 2.42
C ALA A 29 2.67 10.67 1.98
N LEU A 30 2.08 9.95 2.93
CA LEU A 30 0.86 9.19 2.70
C LEU A 30 -0.23 9.62 3.66
N VAL A 31 -1.47 9.70 3.14
CA VAL A 31 -2.67 9.75 3.96
C VAL A 31 -3.51 8.52 3.65
N CYS A 32 -3.54 7.55 4.57
CA CYS A 32 -4.29 6.32 4.40
C CYS A 32 -5.65 6.43 5.10
N ILE A 33 -6.74 6.29 4.34
CA ILE A 33 -8.11 6.47 4.84
C ILE A 33 -8.80 5.11 5.01
N ALA A 34 -9.19 4.79 6.25
CA ALA A 34 -10.20 3.80 6.56
C ALA A 34 -11.56 4.49 6.81
N ARG A 35 -12.68 3.76 6.65
CA ARG A 35 -14.02 4.35 6.73
C ARG A 35 -15.12 3.35 7.04
N GLU A 36 -16.10 3.77 7.82
CA GLU A 36 -17.39 3.09 7.94
C GLU A 36 -18.25 3.25 6.68
N GLU A 37 -19.11 2.27 6.40
CA GLU A 37 -20.03 2.31 5.26
C GLU A 37 -21.15 3.32 5.47
N GLY A 38 -21.49 4.03 4.40
CA GLY A 38 -22.45 5.15 4.41
C GLY A 38 -21.81 6.52 4.62
N ILE A 39 -20.48 6.59 4.66
CA ILE A 39 -19.69 7.82 4.52
C ILE A 39 -19.20 7.92 3.08
N ASP A 40 -19.37 9.09 2.47
CA ASP A 40 -18.86 9.40 1.12
C ASP A 40 -17.34 9.67 1.17
N ALA A 41 -16.57 8.62 1.49
CA ALA A 41 -15.13 8.69 1.69
C ALA A 41 -14.36 8.90 0.39
N ASP A 42 -14.92 8.48 -0.76
CA ASP A 42 -14.36 8.75 -2.08
C ASP A 42 -14.32 10.25 -2.35
N ARG A 43 -15.44 10.95 -2.15
CA ARG A 43 -15.50 12.41 -2.31
C ARG A 43 -14.61 13.14 -1.30
N ILE A 44 -14.67 12.75 -0.01
CA ILE A 44 -13.85 13.37 1.04
C ILE A 44 -12.35 13.15 0.75
N GLY A 45 -11.95 11.94 0.38
CA GLY A 45 -10.57 11.58 0.07
C GLY A 45 -10.05 12.29 -1.17
N ALA A 46 -10.83 12.32 -2.25
CA ALA A 46 -10.47 13.04 -3.48
C ALA A 46 -10.32 14.55 -3.24
N ASN A 47 -11.26 15.15 -2.51
CA ASN A 47 -11.19 16.57 -2.18
C ASN A 47 -10.01 16.89 -1.26
N LEU A 48 -9.73 16.02 -0.28
CA LEU A 48 -8.55 16.15 0.58
C LEU A 48 -7.28 16.13 -0.27
N ALA A 49 -7.12 15.11 -1.12
CA ALA A 49 -5.97 14.93 -2.00
C ALA A 49 -5.73 16.16 -2.87
N GLN A 50 -6.79 16.66 -3.53
CA GLN A 50 -6.71 17.87 -4.33
C GLN A 50 -6.21 19.08 -3.53
N LYS A 51 -6.72 19.29 -2.31
CA LYS A 51 -6.36 20.46 -1.50
C LYS A 51 -4.95 20.39 -0.92
N ILE A 52 -4.43 19.20 -0.63
CA ILE A 52 -3.04 19.02 -0.14
C ILE A 52 -2.03 18.80 -1.26
N GLY A 53 -2.49 18.66 -2.51
CA GLY A 53 -1.64 18.47 -3.69
C GLY A 53 -1.17 17.03 -3.90
N PHE A 54 -1.90 16.05 -3.37
CA PHE A 54 -1.57 14.62 -3.44
C PHE A 54 -2.41 13.93 -4.51
N GLU A 55 -1.97 12.77 -4.99
CA GLU A 55 -2.79 11.95 -5.87
C GLU A 55 -3.74 11.04 -5.07
N PHE A 56 -4.99 10.91 -5.54
CA PHE A 56 -5.99 10.07 -4.88
C PHE A 56 -6.03 8.67 -5.50
N PHE A 57 -5.87 7.65 -4.67
CA PHE A 57 -5.97 6.23 -5.02
C PHE A 57 -7.12 5.58 -4.26
N ASP A 58 -8.16 5.22 -4.99
CA ASP A 58 -9.27 4.43 -4.48
C ASP A 58 -9.03 2.94 -4.71
N LYS A 59 -10.03 2.14 -4.34
CA LYS A 59 -10.07 0.71 -4.62
C LYS A 59 -9.82 0.42 -6.10
N THR A 60 -10.53 1.09 -7.00
CA THR A 60 -10.51 0.80 -8.43
C THR A 60 -9.11 0.98 -9.04
N LYS A 61 -8.44 2.10 -8.70
CA LYS A 61 -7.08 2.38 -9.18
C LYS A 61 -6.06 1.37 -8.67
N LEU A 62 -6.13 0.98 -7.39
CA LEU A 62 -5.22 -0.02 -6.84
C LEU A 62 -5.41 -1.38 -7.49
N GLU A 63 -6.66 -1.80 -7.69
CA GLU A 63 -6.97 -3.06 -8.37
C GLU A 63 -6.45 -3.08 -9.81
N GLN A 64 -6.56 -1.97 -10.53
CA GLN A 64 -5.99 -1.86 -11.87
C GLN A 64 -4.47 -2.07 -11.84
N ILE A 65 -3.76 -1.46 -10.88
CA ILE A 65 -2.31 -1.66 -10.72
C ILE A 65 -2.00 -3.13 -10.42
N MET A 66 -2.78 -3.80 -9.57
CA MET A 66 -2.61 -5.22 -9.25
C MET A 66 -2.75 -6.10 -10.50
N LEU A 67 -3.76 -5.83 -11.34
CA LEU A 67 -3.96 -6.55 -12.60
C LEU A 67 -2.81 -6.30 -13.58
N GLU A 68 -2.33 -5.07 -13.70
CA GLU A 68 -1.17 -4.71 -14.53
C GLU A 68 0.13 -5.39 -14.08
N LEU A 69 0.25 -5.68 -12.78
CA LEU A 69 1.40 -6.40 -12.21
C LEU A 69 1.34 -7.92 -12.44
N GLY A 70 0.18 -8.47 -12.79
CA GLY A 70 0.02 -9.89 -13.11
C GLY A 70 -1.01 -10.64 -12.26
N LEU A 71 -1.72 -9.97 -11.34
CA LEU A 71 -2.82 -10.60 -10.61
C LEU A 71 -3.90 -11.08 -11.57
N LYS A 72 -4.33 -12.33 -11.41
CA LYS A 72 -5.43 -12.90 -12.19
C LYS A 72 -6.78 -12.27 -11.77
N PRO A 73 -7.65 -11.88 -12.73
CA PRO A 73 -8.96 -11.30 -12.41
C PRO A 73 -9.83 -12.15 -11.48
N GLU A 74 -9.69 -13.48 -11.54
CA GLU A 74 -10.42 -14.43 -10.70
C GLU A 74 -10.04 -14.31 -9.23
N ALA A 75 -8.74 -14.11 -8.95
CA ALA A 75 -8.26 -13.87 -7.59
C ALA A 75 -8.85 -12.55 -7.06
N LEU A 76 -8.84 -11.49 -7.87
CA LEU A 76 -9.41 -10.20 -7.46
C LEU A 76 -10.89 -10.28 -7.05
N LYS A 77 -11.72 -10.96 -7.85
CA LYS A 77 -13.18 -11.11 -7.59
C LYS A 77 -13.49 -11.86 -6.30
N LYS A 78 -12.61 -12.76 -5.87
CA LYS A 78 -12.79 -13.51 -4.61
C LYS A 78 -12.42 -12.65 -3.40
N TYR A 79 -11.51 -11.68 -3.53
CA TYR A 79 -11.09 -10.82 -2.42
C TYR A 79 -11.89 -9.54 -2.24
N ASP A 80 -12.86 -9.31 -3.13
CA ASP A 80 -13.72 -8.17 -3.05
C ASP A 80 -14.98 -8.43 -2.21
N GLU A 81 -15.01 -7.86 -0.99
CA GLU A 81 -16.21 -7.78 -0.16
C GLU A 81 -16.87 -9.14 0.19
N ILE A 82 -16.05 -10.17 0.37
CA ILE A 82 -16.52 -11.50 0.82
C ILE A 82 -16.45 -11.65 2.35
N LYS A 83 -17.32 -12.52 2.88
CA LYS A 83 -17.46 -12.82 4.30
C LYS A 83 -16.19 -13.40 4.92
N PRO A 84 -15.90 -13.09 6.20
CA PRO A 84 -14.74 -13.57 6.95
C PRO A 84 -14.46 -15.08 6.87
N GLY A 85 -15.51 -15.92 6.87
CA GLY A 85 -15.38 -17.38 6.89
C GLY A 85 -14.99 -18.02 5.55
N PHE A 86 -15.09 -17.31 4.43
CA PHE A 86 -14.73 -17.84 3.11
C PHE A 86 -13.23 -17.72 2.82
N TRP A 87 -12.55 -16.76 3.47
CA TRP A 87 -11.11 -16.51 3.30
C TRP A 87 -10.24 -17.72 3.67
N ALA A 88 -10.65 -18.49 4.69
CA ALA A 88 -9.86 -19.61 5.21
C ALA A 88 -9.73 -20.81 4.26
N SER A 89 -10.53 -20.88 3.18
CA SER A 89 -10.54 -22.02 2.25
C SER A 89 -9.64 -21.88 1.02
N LEU A 90 -8.87 -20.78 0.90
CA LEU A 90 -8.17 -20.37 -0.32
C LEU A 90 -6.72 -19.93 -0.06
N SER A 91 -5.85 -20.83 0.44
CA SER A 91 -4.51 -20.43 0.92
C SER A 91 -3.59 -19.85 -0.17
N GLN A 92 -3.49 -20.47 -1.35
CA GLN A 92 -2.58 -19.97 -2.39
C GLN A 92 -3.07 -18.67 -3.03
N GLU A 93 -4.37 -18.57 -3.33
CA GLU A 93 -4.95 -17.36 -3.94
C GLU A 93 -4.93 -16.15 -2.99
N ARG A 94 -4.86 -16.41 -1.68
CA ARG A 94 -4.67 -15.38 -0.64
C ARG A 94 -3.29 -14.76 -0.76
N ASP A 95 -2.26 -15.58 -0.86
CA ASP A 95 -0.87 -15.12 -0.87
C ASP A 95 -0.60 -14.31 -2.14
N ASP A 96 -1.13 -14.77 -3.29
CA ASP A 96 -1.13 -14.02 -4.54
C ASP A 96 -1.78 -12.64 -4.37
N TYR A 97 -3.01 -12.58 -3.84
CA TYR A 97 -3.72 -11.31 -3.66
C TYR A 97 -2.96 -10.35 -2.73
N LEU A 98 -2.45 -10.84 -1.61
CA LEU A 98 -1.72 -10.02 -0.64
C LEU A 98 -0.40 -9.50 -1.23
N HIS A 99 0.35 -10.35 -1.92
CA HIS A 99 1.58 -9.97 -2.62
C HIS A 99 1.33 -8.83 -3.61
N TYR A 100 0.36 -9.00 -4.52
CA TYR A 100 0.08 -7.96 -5.52
C TYR A 100 -0.50 -6.68 -4.89
N LEU A 101 -1.25 -6.79 -3.79
CA LEU A 101 -1.72 -5.64 -3.02
C LEU A 101 -0.55 -4.84 -2.43
N GLU A 102 0.38 -5.51 -1.74
CA GLU A 102 1.58 -4.89 -1.19
C GLU A 102 2.46 -4.29 -2.29
N TYR A 103 2.66 -5.01 -3.39
CA TYR A 103 3.39 -4.50 -4.56
C TYR A 103 2.74 -3.21 -5.06
N ALA A 104 1.42 -3.22 -5.31
CA ALA A 104 0.72 -2.05 -5.82
C ALA A 104 0.82 -0.85 -4.87
N LEU A 105 0.71 -1.07 -3.55
CA LEU A 105 0.83 -0.03 -2.55
C LEU A 105 2.26 0.54 -2.47
N TYR A 106 3.29 -0.30 -2.35
CA TYR A 106 4.69 0.17 -2.30
C TYR A 106 5.14 0.81 -3.61
N LYS A 107 4.69 0.29 -4.76
CA LYS A 107 4.89 0.94 -6.07
C LYS A 107 4.27 2.34 -6.08
N THR A 108 3.02 2.46 -5.64
CA THR A 108 2.33 3.76 -5.58
C THR A 108 3.08 4.75 -4.68
N ALA A 109 3.44 4.32 -3.46
CA ALA A 109 4.18 5.14 -2.50
C ALA A 109 5.59 5.52 -2.98
N SER A 110 6.22 4.70 -3.83
CA SER A 110 7.56 4.98 -4.37
C SER A 110 7.57 6.07 -5.45
N LEU A 111 6.42 6.40 -6.02
CA LEU A 111 6.32 7.30 -7.16
C LEU A 111 5.78 8.69 -6.78
N LYS A 112 4.85 8.78 -5.83
CA LYS A 112 4.08 10.00 -5.56
C LYS A 112 3.55 10.07 -4.14
N ASP A 113 3.39 11.30 -3.64
CA ASP A 113 2.51 11.60 -2.51
C ASP A 113 1.08 11.12 -2.80
N ALA A 114 0.48 10.41 -1.85
CA ALA A 114 -0.81 9.77 -2.10
C ALA A 114 -1.78 9.84 -0.92
N VAL A 115 -3.05 10.08 -1.26
CA VAL A 115 -4.19 9.76 -0.39
C VAL A 115 -4.75 8.42 -0.85
N ILE A 116 -4.68 7.41 0.00
CA ILE A 116 -5.07 6.03 -0.33
C ILE A 116 -6.31 5.65 0.47
N LEU A 117 -7.40 5.26 -0.21
CA LEU A 117 -8.65 4.85 0.43
C LEU A 117 -8.78 3.33 0.53
N GLY A 118 -8.74 2.82 1.76
CA GLY A 118 -9.04 1.42 2.07
C GLY A 118 -7.89 0.45 1.80
N ARG A 119 -8.26 -0.77 1.39
CA ARG A 119 -7.35 -1.88 1.03
C ARG A 119 -6.25 -2.21 2.05
N GLY A 120 -6.50 -1.95 3.33
CA GLY A 120 -5.53 -2.22 4.40
C GLY A 120 -4.29 -1.32 4.36
N ALA A 121 -4.29 -0.24 3.57
CA ALA A 121 -3.16 0.68 3.47
C ALA A 121 -2.76 1.27 4.83
N ASN A 122 -3.73 1.54 5.70
CA ASN A 122 -3.47 2.00 7.07
C ASN A 122 -2.70 0.98 7.92
N VAL A 123 -2.77 -0.30 7.57
CA VAL A 123 -2.05 -1.37 8.27
C VAL A 123 -0.67 -1.59 7.66
N ILE A 124 -0.61 -1.71 6.33
CA ILE A 124 0.64 -1.92 5.58
C ILE A 124 1.63 -0.77 5.80
N PHE A 125 1.14 0.46 5.91
CA PHE A 125 1.97 1.65 6.16
C PHE A 125 1.98 2.10 7.64
N ALA A 126 1.47 1.30 8.58
CA ALA A 126 1.37 1.72 9.99
C ALA A 126 2.71 2.16 10.60
N ASN A 127 3.81 1.52 10.18
CA ASN A 127 5.17 1.81 10.65
C ASN A 127 6.00 2.61 9.63
N CYS A 128 5.38 3.10 8.55
CA CYS A 128 6.06 3.94 7.58
C CYS A 128 6.19 5.36 8.14
N PRO A 129 7.41 5.92 8.28
CA PRO A 129 7.59 7.36 8.52
C PRO A 129 6.81 8.16 7.47
N GLY A 130 6.42 9.41 7.76
CA GLY A 130 5.72 10.24 6.77
C GLY A 130 4.31 9.75 6.40
N THR A 131 3.66 8.96 7.26
CA THR A 131 2.30 8.46 7.02
C THR A 131 1.32 8.93 8.08
N ILE A 132 0.13 9.36 7.65
CA ILE A 132 -1.02 9.62 8.50
C ILE A 132 -2.07 8.56 8.20
N THR A 133 -2.53 7.84 9.23
CA THR A 133 -3.65 6.91 9.12
C THR A 133 -4.91 7.53 9.71
N LEU A 134 -5.94 7.69 8.88
CA LEU A 134 -7.18 8.37 9.21
C LEU A 134 -8.35 7.38 9.15
N LYS A 135 -9.17 7.33 10.19
CA LYS A 135 -10.46 6.63 10.17
C LYS A 135 -11.62 7.62 10.14
N LEU A 136 -12.48 7.52 9.14
CA LEU A 136 -13.74 8.25 9.06
C LEU A 136 -14.86 7.42 9.68
N VAL A 137 -15.57 8.00 10.65
CA VAL A 137 -16.70 7.36 11.35
C VAL A 137 -17.91 8.29 11.39
N ALA A 138 -19.10 7.74 11.60
CA ALA A 138 -20.30 8.53 11.84
C ALA A 138 -21.37 7.71 12.56
N PRO A 139 -22.29 8.35 13.32
CA PRO A 139 -23.42 7.64 13.94
C PRO A 139 -24.22 6.85 12.89
N LEU A 140 -24.65 5.64 13.23
CA LEU A 140 -25.38 4.76 12.32
C LEU A 140 -26.61 5.43 11.70
N THR A 141 -27.35 6.21 12.50
CA THR A 141 -28.52 6.97 12.02
C THR A 141 -28.16 7.99 10.94
N TRP A 142 -27.02 8.66 11.09
CA TRP A 142 -26.50 9.58 10.07
C TRP A 142 -26.12 8.81 8.80
N ARG A 143 -25.36 7.71 8.93
CA ARG A 143 -24.93 6.87 7.81
C ARG A 143 -26.12 6.29 7.02
N LEU A 144 -27.19 5.88 7.71
CA LEU A 144 -28.43 5.44 7.08
C LEU A 144 -29.08 6.53 6.22
N GLN A 145 -29.15 7.76 6.74
CA GLN A 145 -29.73 8.88 5.99
C GLN A 145 -28.94 9.19 4.72
N MET A 146 -27.61 9.03 4.74
CA MET A 146 -26.75 9.27 3.57
C MET A 146 -26.99 8.28 2.44
N ILE A 147 -27.31 7.02 2.74
CA ILE A 147 -27.45 5.98 1.71
C ILE A 147 -28.90 5.55 1.44
N LYS A 148 -29.89 6.04 2.19
CA LYS A 148 -31.30 5.61 2.02
C LYS A 148 -31.78 5.71 0.57
N ASN A 149 -31.36 6.75 -0.14
CA ASN A 149 -31.75 6.99 -1.54
C ASN A 149 -31.15 5.95 -2.49
N LYS A 150 -29.96 5.42 -2.20
CA LYS A 150 -29.35 4.29 -2.94
C LYS A 150 -30.23 3.04 -2.91
N PHE A 151 -31.06 2.90 -1.87
CA PHE A 151 -31.96 1.77 -1.66
C PHE A 151 -33.44 2.15 -1.77
N GLN A 152 -33.77 3.23 -2.51
CA GLN A 152 -35.15 3.67 -2.75
C GLN A 152 -35.95 3.90 -1.45
N GLY A 153 -35.27 4.29 -0.36
CA GLY A 153 -35.89 4.51 0.95
C GLY A 153 -36.08 3.26 1.81
N ASP A 154 -35.66 2.07 1.35
CA ASP A 154 -35.71 0.84 2.13
C ASP A 154 -34.62 0.84 3.23
N GLU A 155 -34.98 1.34 4.41
CA GLU A 155 -34.06 1.45 5.55
C GLU A 155 -33.54 0.10 6.02
N LYS A 156 -34.32 -0.98 5.90
CA LYS A 156 -33.91 -2.32 6.32
C LYS A 156 -32.79 -2.83 5.42
N LYS A 157 -32.92 -2.67 4.10
CA LYS A 157 -31.86 -3.03 3.14
C LYS A 157 -30.62 -2.16 3.33
N ALA A 158 -30.79 -0.85 3.50
CA ALA A 158 -29.68 0.06 3.76
C ALA A 158 -28.89 -0.33 5.03
N LEU A 159 -29.60 -0.66 6.11
CA LEU A 159 -29.00 -1.11 7.36
C LEU A 159 -28.24 -2.44 7.21
N GLN A 160 -28.84 -3.41 6.52
CA GLN A 160 -28.21 -4.69 6.24
C GLN A 160 -26.92 -4.51 5.42
N TYR A 161 -26.96 -3.66 4.41
CA TYR A 161 -25.80 -3.34 3.57
C TYR A 161 -24.68 -2.67 4.39
N ILE A 162 -24.98 -1.65 5.21
CA ILE A 162 -23.98 -1.02 6.09
C ILE A 162 -23.30 -2.07 6.97
N LYS A 163 -24.10 -2.87 7.69
CA LYS A 163 -23.58 -3.88 8.61
C LYS A 163 -22.72 -4.90 7.89
N GLN A 164 -23.18 -5.41 6.75
CA GLN A 164 -22.43 -6.40 5.99
C GLN A 164 -21.09 -5.85 5.49
N THR A 165 -21.07 -4.62 4.96
CA THR A 165 -19.84 -4.01 4.45
C THR A 165 -18.84 -3.69 5.57
N ASP A 166 -19.31 -3.16 6.70
CA ASP A 166 -18.46 -2.91 7.87
C ASP A 166 -17.88 -4.22 8.43
N GLU A 167 -18.68 -5.29 8.54
CA GLU A 167 -18.21 -6.62 8.98
C GLU A 167 -17.22 -7.25 7.98
N ASN A 168 -17.42 -7.06 6.68
CA ASN A 168 -16.46 -7.52 5.66
C ASN A 168 -15.11 -6.79 5.81
N ARG A 169 -15.13 -5.47 6.08
CA ARG A 169 -13.91 -4.68 6.31
C ARG A 169 -13.16 -5.12 7.57
N LYS A 170 -13.89 -5.35 8.67
CA LYS A 170 -13.33 -5.93 9.91
C LYS A 170 -12.73 -7.31 9.66
N GLY A 171 -13.48 -8.16 8.95
CA GLY A 171 -13.04 -9.50 8.57
C GLY A 171 -11.76 -9.48 7.77
N PHE A 172 -11.68 -8.62 6.76
CA PHE A 172 -10.50 -8.43 5.93
C PHE A 172 -9.27 -8.06 6.78
N THR A 173 -9.34 -7.01 7.60
CA THR A 173 -8.16 -6.59 8.39
C THR A 173 -7.77 -7.63 9.44
N ARG A 174 -8.76 -8.28 10.07
CA ARG A 174 -8.52 -9.32 11.06
C ARG A 174 -7.87 -10.54 10.43
N TYR A 175 -8.34 -10.95 9.26
CA TYR A 175 -7.84 -12.14 8.58
C TYR A 175 -6.44 -11.92 8.00
N PHE A 176 -6.20 -10.80 7.32
CA PHE A 176 -4.93 -10.55 6.65
C PHE A 176 -3.84 -10.03 7.57
N PHE A 177 -4.20 -9.22 8.57
CA PHE A 177 -3.22 -8.50 9.38
C PHE A 177 -3.37 -8.72 10.89
N ASN A 178 -4.34 -9.55 11.32
CA ASN A 178 -4.61 -9.80 12.74
C ASN A 178 -4.99 -8.53 13.55
N ILE A 179 -5.42 -7.45 12.88
CA ILE A 179 -5.79 -6.16 13.52
C ILE A 179 -7.30 -6.04 13.72
N ASP A 180 -7.71 -5.49 14.87
CA ASP A 180 -9.09 -5.02 15.06
C ASP A 180 -9.29 -3.68 14.36
N TRP A 181 -10.03 -3.70 13.25
CA TRP A 181 -10.39 -2.50 12.50
C TRP A 181 -11.09 -1.43 13.33
N SER A 182 -11.77 -1.82 14.42
CA SER A 182 -12.53 -0.95 15.31
C SER A 182 -11.64 -0.16 16.26
N ASP A 183 -10.43 -0.64 16.54
CA ASP A 183 -9.54 -0.06 17.53
C ASP A 183 -9.04 1.33 17.09
N PRO A 184 -9.38 2.42 17.83
CA PRO A 184 -8.90 3.76 17.48
C PRO A 184 -7.37 3.89 17.57
N ALA A 185 -6.67 3.06 18.35
CA ALA A 185 -5.22 3.10 18.46
C ALA A 185 -4.49 2.62 17.19
N SER A 186 -5.20 1.95 16.28
CA SER A 186 -4.69 1.57 14.95
C SER A 186 -4.62 2.74 13.95
N TYR A 187 -5.01 3.96 14.37
CA TYR A 187 -5.09 5.13 13.50
C TYR A 187 -4.44 6.35 14.17
N SER A 188 -3.77 7.19 13.37
CA SER A 188 -3.30 8.51 13.84
C SER A 188 -4.47 9.40 14.27
N LEU A 189 -5.60 9.31 13.55
CA LEU A 189 -6.79 10.11 13.79
C LEU A 189 -8.06 9.30 13.51
N THR A 190 -9.07 9.46 14.36
CA THR A 190 -10.45 9.04 14.06
C THR A 190 -11.35 10.27 14.05
N LEU A 191 -11.96 10.58 12.91
CA LEU A 191 -12.80 11.77 12.73
C LEU A 191 -14.27 11.38 12.52
N ASN A 192 -15.14 11.95 13.36
CA ASN A 192 -16.58 11.80 13.20
C ASN A 192 -17.11 12.84 12.20
N VAL A 193 -17.36 12.42 10.96
CA VAL A 193 -17.74 13.32 9.85
C VAL A 193 -19.19 13.80 9.91
N ALA A 194 -20.00 13.27 10.83
CA ALA A 194 -21.32 13.83 11.13
C ALA A 194 -21.24 15.08 12.02
N GLN A 195 -20.12 15.27 12.72
CA GLN A 195 -19.89 16.39 13.64
C GLN A 195 -18.84 17.36 13.09
N VAL A 196 -17.87 16.84 12.36
CA VAL A 196 -16.78 17.61 11.76
C VAL A 196 -17.10 17.85 10.29
N THR A 197 -17.20 19.12 9.89
CA THR A 197 -17.38 19.47 8.48
C THR A 197 -16.16 19.05 7.66
N GLU A 198 -16.34 18.80 6.38
CA GLU A 198 -15.22 18.44 5.51
C GLU A 198 -14.13 19.51 5.46
N GLN A 199 -14.51 20.80 5.54
CA GLN A 199 -13.52 21.87 5.64
C GLN A 199 -12.72 21.76 6.94
N SER A 200 -13.39 21.48 8.07
CA SER A 200 -12.71 21.25 9.35
C SER A 200 -11.80 20.03 9.31
N CYS A 201 -12.20 18.93 8.66
CA CYS A 201 -11.33 17.76 8.44
C CYS A 201 -10.03 18.18 7.72
N PHE A 202 -10.15 18.99 6.67
CA PHE A 202 -8.98 19.50 5.94
C PHE A 202 -8.09 20.38 6.82
N GLU A 203 -8.66 21.32 7.58
CA GLU A 203 -7.88 22.20 8.48
C GLU A 203 -7.17 21.42 9.60
N ILE A 204 -7.68 20.24 9.97
CA ILE A 204 -7.01 19.32 10.92
C ILE A 204 -5.86 18.56 10.24
N ILE A 205 -6.09 18.04 9.03
CA ILE A 205 -5.13 17.15 8.36
C ILE A 205 -3.97 17.93 7.73
N LYS A 206 -4.23 19.11 7.16
CA LYS A 206 -3.22 19.89 6.44
C LYS A 206 -1.99 20.24 7.30
N PRO A 207 -2.12 20.72 8.56
CA PRO A 207 -0.96 20.96 9.42
C PRO A 207 -0.18 19.68 9.74
N LEU A 208 -0.88 18.54 9.92
CA LEU A 208 -0.23 17.26 10.16
C LEU A 208 0.60 16.84 8.95
N VAL A 209 0.04 16.94 7.75
CA VAL A 209 0.78 16.70 6.49
C VAL A 209 2.03 17.57 6.45
N LYS A 210 1.89 18.89 6.68
CA LYS A 210 3.06 19.79 6.69
C LYS A 210 4.16 19.36 7.68
N ASN A 211 3.77 18.84 8.84
CA ASN A 211 4.71 18.42 9.87
C ASN A 211 5.44 17.12 9.52
N ILE A 212 4.78 16.20 8.81
CA ILE A 212 5.39 14.94 8.38
C ILE A 212 6.15 15.04 7.05
N THR A 213 6.10 16.20 6.37
CA THR A 213 6.83 16.47 5.12
C THR A 213 8.16 17.21 5.33
N ASN A 214 8.73 17.16 6.54
CA ASN A 214 10.04 17.75 6.81
C ASN A 214 11.17 16.88 6.22
N GLN A 215 12.38 17.45 6.08
CA GLN A 215 13.51 16.80 5.39
C GLN A 215 13.92 15.45 6.02
N GLU A 216 13.95 15.37 7.35
CA GLU A 216 14.31 14.13 8.06
C GLU A 216 13.25 13.05 7.84
N THR A 217 11.97 13.40 7.95
CA THR A 217 10.87 12.45 7.75
C THR A 217 10.80 12.00 6.29
N ALA A 218 11.03 12.89 5.34
CA ALA A 218 11.10 12.54 3.92
C ALA A 218 12.25 11.56 3.63
N HIS A 219 13.44 11.78 4.20
CA HIS A 219 14.55 10.83 4.07
C HIS A 219 14.20 9.45 4.62
N ASN A 220 13.62 9.40 5.83
CA ASN A 220 13.22 8.14 6.48
C ASN A 220 12.09 7.43 5.70
N PHE A 221 11.13 8.18 5.16
CA PHE A 221 10.09 7.65 4.27
C PHE A 221 10.73 7.03 3.02
N THR A 222 11.62 7.76 2.34
CA THR A 222 12.28 7.28 1.12
C THR A 222 13.05 6.00 1.36
N SER A 223 13.82 5.95 2.45
CA SER A 223 14.55 4.75 2.84
C SER A 223 13.59 3.57 3.07
N TYR A 224 12.53 3.78 3.88
CA TYR A 224 11.55 2.75 4.20
C TYR A 224 10.84 2.20 2.94
N ILE A 225 10.29 3.08 2.10
CA ILE A 225 9.56 2.68 0.90
C ILE A 225 10.49 2.05 -0.14
N THR A 226 11.70 2.57 -0.33
CA THR A 226 12.66 1.98 -1.26
C THR A 226 13.02 0.56 -0.84
N SER A 227 13.32 0.34 0.44
CA SER A 227 13.59 -0.99 0.99
C SER A 227 12.41 -1.93 0.80
N LYS A 228 11.20 -1.54 1.23
CA LYS A 228 10.00 -2.39 1.11
C LYS A 228 9.61 -2.66 -0.34
N TYR A 229 9.74 -1.69 -1.22
CA TYR A 229 9.44 -1.87 -2.63
C TYR A 229 10.40 -2.85 -3.29
N LYS A 230 11.71 -2.69 -3.08
CA LYS A 230 12.72 -3.65 -3.59
C LYS A 230 12.49 -5.06 -3.05
N ALA A 231 12.19 -5.21 -1.76
CA ALA A 231 11.88 -6.50 -1.16
C ALA A 231 10.72 -7.21 -1.87
N VAL A 232 9.60 -6.51 -2.10
CA VAL A 232 8.46 -7.07 -2.83
C VAL A 232 8.81 -7.37 -4.31
N GLN A 233 9.67 -6.57 -4.95
CA GLN A 233 10.18 -6.87 -6.30
C GLN A 233 11.03 -8.14 -6.35
N ILE A 234 11.84 -8.41 -5.31
CA ILE A 234 12.59 -9.66 -5.19
C ILE A 234 11.63 -10.85 -5.09
N VAL A 235 10.65 -10.78 -4.18
CA VAL A 235 9.63 -11.83 -4.02
C VAL A 235 8.87 -12.07 -5.32
N ASP A 236 8.43 -11.00 -5.99
CA ASP A 236 7.76 -11.08 -7.28
C ASP A 236 8.62 -11.78 -8.35
N THR A 237 9.90 -11.44 -8.40
CA THR A 237 10.82 -11.98 -9.40
C THR A 237 11.12 -13.45 -9.14
N VAL A 238 11.42 -13.82 -7.89
CA VAL A 238 11.80 -15.19 -7.51
C VAL A 238 10.60 -16.13 -7.54
N ILE A 239 9.51 -15.77 -6.85
CA ILE A 239 8.37 -16.67 -6.64
C ILE A 239 7.36 -16.58 -7.78
N TYR A 240 6.94 -15.39 -8.18
CA TYR A 240 5.80 -15.23 -9.07
C TYR A 240 6.18 -15.27 -10.55
N LYS A 241 7.31 -14.67 -10.94
CA LYS A 241 7.77 -14.64 -12.33
C LYS A 241 8.55 -15.89 -12.73
N HIS A 242 9.42 -16.38 -11.85
CA HIS A 242 10.29 -17.54 -12.15
C HIS A 242 9.84 -18.84 -11.48
N GLY A 243 8.90 -18.80 -10.52
CA GLY A 243 8.34 -20.02 -9.93
C GLY A 243 9.35 -20.80 -9.09
N ILE A 244 10.34 -20.15 -8.48
CA ILE A 244 11.35 -20.84 -7.68
C ILE A 244 10.68 -21.41 -6.41
N PRO A 245 10.72 -22.73 -6.17
CA PRO A 245 9.95 -23.36 -5.10
C PRO A 245 10.68 -23.25 -3.76
N ILE A 246 10.63 -22.07 -3.13
CA ILE A 246 11.13 -21.85 -1.76
C ILE A 246 9.92 -21.60 -0.84
N ASN A 247 9.80 -22.41 0.20
CA ASN A 247 8.71 -22.28 1.16
C ASN A 247 8.95 -21.09 2.08
N PHE A 248 7.89 -20.33 2.37
CA PHE A 248 7.96 -19.14 3.24
C PHE A 248 9.02 -18.14 2.78
N PHE A 249 9.16 -17.96 1.46
CA PHE A 249 10.15 -17.06 0.90
C PHE A 249 9.81 -15.61 1.23
N GLU A 250 10.74 -14.93 1.88
CA GLU A 250 10.66 -13.52 2.21
C GLU A 250 11.99 -12.84 1.88
N ALA A 251 11.93 -11.54 1.60
CA ALA A 251 13.11 -10.74 1.35
C ALA A 251 13.10 -9.51 2.26
N GLU A 252 14.26 -9.20 2.83
CA GLU A 252 14.52 -7.93 3.51
C GLU A 252 15.55 -7.14 2.72
N VAL A 253 15.46 -5.81 2.75
CA VAL A 253 16.39 -4.94 2.03
C VAL A 253 16.83 -3.79 2.92
N GLU A 254 18.15 -3.64 3.06
CA GLU A 254 18.79 -2.54 3.75
C GLU A 254 19.76 -1.86 2.78
N GLY A 255 19.36 -0.69 2.25
CA GLY A 255 20.14 0.03 1.24
C GLY A 255 20.25 -0.74 -0.09
N ASP A 256 21.44 -1.28 -0.37
CA ASP A 256 21.76 -2.08 -1.55
C ASP A 256 21.98 -3.57 -1.25
N LYS A 257 21.81 -3.97 0.01
CA LYS A 257 21.88 -5.36 0.47
C LYS A 257 20.48 -5.96 0.57
N ALA A 258 20.28 -7.12 -0.04
CA ALA A 258 19.12 -7.97 0.20
C ALA A 258 19.48 -9.14 1.11
N ILE A 259 18.55 -9.56 1.96
CA ILE A 259 18.64 -10.78 2.78
C ILE A 259 17.46 -11.66 2.39
N LEU A 260 17.73 -12.90 1.96
CA LEU A 260 16.70 -13.84 1.54
C LEU A 260 16.44 -14.85 2.65
N HIS A 261 15.17 -15.04 3.00
CA HIS A 261 14.71 -16.00 3.98
C HIS A 261 13.79 -17.03 3.32
N GLY A 262 13.68 -18.20 3.95
CA GLY A 262 12.78 -19.25 3.53
C GLY A 262 13.36 -20.63 3.83
N VAL A 263 12.72 -21.65 3.26
CA VAL A 263 13.12 -23.05 3.44
C VAL A 263 13.13 -23.74 2.08
N SER A 264 14.23 -24.43 1.78
CA SER A 264 14.37 -25.27 0.59
C SER A 264 15.03 -26.59 0.95
N SER A 265 14.71 -27.67 0.24
CA SER A 265 15.44 -28.94 0.29
C SER A 265 16.43 -29.13 -0.86
N VAL A 266 16.52 -28.15 -1.77
CA VAL A 266 17.30 -28.22 -3.00
C VAL A 266 18.25 -27.02 -3.06
N GLU A 267 19.55 -27.25 -2.94
CA GLU A 267 20.56 -26.18 -2.96
C GLU A 267 20.57 -25.35 -4.27
N PRO A 268 20.44 -25.96 -5.47
CA PRO A 268 20.31 -25.19 -6.71
C PRO A 268 19.17 -24.16 -6.76
N THR A 269 18.05 -24.38 -6.05
CA THR A 269 16.96 -23.39 -6.03
C THR A 269 17.32 -22.16 -5.19
N ILE A 270 18.14 -22.35 -4.15
CA ILE A 270 18.69 -21.25 -3.32
C ILE A 270 19.64 -20.40 -4.17
N GLU A 271 20.56 -21.03 -4.91
CA GLU A 271 21.49 -20.32 -5.80
C GLU A 271 20.74 -19.51 -6.87
N GLN A 272 19.71 -20.09 -7.48
CA GLN A 272 18.87 -19.39 -8.45
C GLN A 272 18.14 -18.19 -7.84
N ALA A 273 17.59 -18.32 -6.64
CA ALA A 273 16.94 -17.20 -5.96
C ALA A 273 17.92 -16.05 -5.67
N VAL A 274 19.14 -16.36 -5.26
CA VAL A 274 20.21 -15.38 -5.05
C VAL A 274 20.56 -14.64 -6.34
N GLU A 275 20.73 -15.34 -7.45
CA GLU A 275 21.03 -14.73 -8.74
C GLU A 275 19.87 -13.87 -9.26
N LEU A 276 18.63 -14.33 -9.11
CA LEU A 276 17.46 -13.54 -9.47
C LEU A 276 17.31 -12.28 -8.62
N ALA A 277 17.58 -12.34 -7.31
CA ALA A 277 17.53 -11.18 -6.43
C ALA A 277 18.54 -10.08 -6.85
N LYS A 278 19.72 -10.46 -7.34
CA LYS A 278 20.73 -9.52 -7.87
C LYS A 278 20.27 -8.78 -9.14
N THR A 279 19.24 -9.28 -9.83
CA THR A 279 18.69 -8.59 -11.02
C THR A 279 17.85 -7.36 -10.66
N ILE A 280 17.45 -7.21 -9.40
CA ILE A 280 16.65 -6.07 -8.95
C ILE A 280 17.49 -4.80 -8.93
N PRO A 281 17.05 -3.70 -9.59
CA PRO A 281 17.82 -2.46 -9.64
C PRO A 281 18.23 -1.93 -8.27
N GLY A 282 19.53 -1.67 -8.12
CA GLY A 282 20.11 -1.13 -6.88
C GLY A 282 20.27 -2.17 -5.77
N ILE A 283 20.23 -3.47 -6.07
CA ILE A 283 20.74 -4.54 -5.21
C ILE A 283 22.13 -4.93 -5.72
N THR A 284 23.14 -4.82 -4.86
CA THR A 284 24.55 -5.17 -5.18
C THR A 284 25.01 -6.41 -4.45
N THR A 285 24.45 -6.64 -3.25
CA THR A 285 24.85 -7.71 -2.35
C THR A 285 23.62 -8.49 -1.93
N VAL A 286 23.72 -9.82 -1.91
CA VAL A 286 22.64 -10.70 -1.46
C VAL A 286 23.19 -11.65 -0.41
N GLU A 287 22.64 -11.58 0.79
CA GLU A 287 22.87 -12.52 1.86
C GLU A 287 21.83 -13.64 1.81
N ASN A 288 22.30 -14.88 1.84
CA ASN A 288 21.44 -16.05 1.90
C ASN A 288 21.21 -16.46 3.36
N SER A 289 19.98 -16.32 3.83
CA SER A 289 19.47 -16.85 5.10
C SER A 289 18.38 -17.92 4.89
N ILE A 290 18.30 -18.51 3.68
CA ILE A 290 17.39 -19.62 3.37
C ILE A 290 17.93 -20.89 4.03
N GLN A 291 17.08 -21.57 4.79
CA GLN A 291 17.43 -22.81 5.47
C GLN A 291 17.37 -23.98 4.49
N LEU A 292 18.50 -24.69 4.35
CA LEU A 292 18.57 -25.96 3.61
C LEU A 292 18.19 -27.11 4.55
N ILE A 293 17.04 -27.72 4.32
CA ILE A 293 16.58 -28.90 5.08
C ILE A 293 16.71 -30.13 4.20
N GLN A 294 17.49 -31.11 4.65
CA GLN A 294 17.55 -32.41 3.97
C GLN A 294 16.27 -33.19 4.26
N ASP A 295 15.48 -33.47 3.23
CA ASP A 295 14.37 -34.42 3.33
C ASP A 295 14.94 -35.81 3.58
N TYR A 296 14.99 -36.23 4.85
CA TYR A 296 15.22 -37.62 5.18
C TYR A 296 13.98 -38.40 4.74
N THR A 297 14.04 -38.99 3.55
CA THR A 297 13.08 -40.02 3.17
C THR A 297 13.27 -41.16 4.17
N ILE A 298 12.33 -41.32 5.10
CA ILE A 298 12.25 -42.54 5.90
C ILE A 298 11.95 -43.65 4.88
N MET A 299 12.98 -44.38 4.46
CA MET A 299 12.77 -45.59 3.67
C MET A 299 11.98 -46.58 4.55
N PRO A 300 10.94 -47.22 3.97
CA PRO A 300 9.96 -47.99 4.72
C PRO A 300 10.54 -49.20 5.45
#